data_AF-A0A5C1ALQ0-F1
#
_entry.id   AF-A0A5C1ALQ0-F1
#
_cell.length_a   1.000
_cell.length_b   1.000
_cell.length_c   1.000
_cell.angle_alpha   90.00
_cell.angle_beta   90.00
_cell.angle_gamma   90.00
#
_symmetry.space_group_name_H-M   'P 1'
#
loop_
_entity.id
_entity.type
_entity.pdbx_description
1 polymer ?
#
loop_
_entity_poly.entity_id
_entity_poly.type
_entity_poly.pdbx_seq_one_letter_code
_entity_poly.pdbx_strand_id
1 'polypeptide(L)'
;MIPRPALSHRGSPCHHSFVRGSSRNAGRKVKKGPPGAKRFRSRSPKWYAQGVPGHPARKRIPLAKDKQVARRLLDDLVRRAERGNTDFPDVETSRKLLSELLAEFEADMALGLASRARSSKRVPSADQVKLTVQRVRDALAGCDFIGPADLDSAAPAKLTASPVRLSASASAPCPSPGDGRPATLASRSPPAEKAVCPDCRPVLPDPSCPPRCGALAPGG
;
A
#
# COMPACT_ATOMS: atom_id res chain seq x y z
N MET A 1 26.85 24.34 12.87
CA MET A 1 27.43 23.09 12.31
C MET A 1 26.90 21.91 13.12
N ILE A 2 25.99 21.11 12.55
CA ILE A 2 25.50 19.90 13.21
C ILE A 2 26.47 18.76 12.84
N PRO A 3 27.12 18.09 13.81
CA PRO A 3 28.06 17.01 13.52
C PRO A 3 27.33 15.87 12.81
N ARG A 4 27.73 15.60 11.56
CA ARG A 4 27.25 14.41 10.84
C ARG A 4 27.69 13.16 11.63
N PRO A 5 26.77 12.27 12.03
CA PRO A 5 27.15 11.04 12.69
C PRO A 5 28.05 10.26 11.74
N ALA A 6 29.23 9.84 12.23
CA ALA A 6 30.16 9.02 11.47
C ALA A 6 29.47 7.71 11.09
N LEU A 7 29.02 7.62 9.84
CA LEU A 7 28.56 6.38 9.22
C LEU A 7 29.77 5.44 9.17
N SER A 8 29.88 4.58 10.18
CA SER A 8 30.85 3.49 10.23
C SER A 8 30.55 2.52 9.08
N HIS A 9 31.13 2.77 7.91
CA HIS A 9 31.11 1.86 6.75
C HIS A 9 32.02 0.63 6.94
N ARG A 10 32.32 0.24 8.19
CA ARG A 10 32.82 -1.12 8.44
C ARG A 10 31.64 -2.06 8.26
N GLY A 11 31.39 -2.44 7.01
CA GLY A 11 30.58 -3.59 6.63
C GLY A 11 31.23 -4.88 7.14
N SER A 12 31.39 -5.00 8.45
CA SER A 12 31.64 -6.27 9.10
C SER A 12 30.41 -7.13 8.84
N PRO A 13 30.54 -8.32 8.23
CA PRO A 13 29.42 -9.24 8.07
C PRO A 13 28.76 -9.41 9.44
N CYS A 14 27.56 -8.85 9.59
CA CYS A 14 26.88 -8.76 10.87
C CYS A 14 26.80 -10.17 11.46
N HIS A 15 27.46 -10.35 12.60
CA HIS A 15 27.60 -11.63 13.24
C HIS A 15 26.21 -12.25 13.53
N HIS A 16 25.91 -13.31 12.76
CA HIS A 16 25.21 -14.53 13.13
C HIS A 16 23.74 -14.45 13.59
N SER A 17 22.83 -14.84 12.69
CA SER A 17 21.80 -15.78 13.08
C SER A 17 22.43 -17.17 13.20
N PHE A 18 22.99 -17.52 14.36
CA PHE A 18 23.37 -18.90 14.64
C PHE A 18 22.09 -19.71 14.79
N VAL A 19 21.80 -20.58 13.82
CA VAL A 19 20.89 -21.69 14.08
C VAL A 19 21.59 -22.59 15.09
N ARG A 20 21.16 -22.55 16.36
CA ARG A 20 21.67 -23.46 17.39
C ARG A 20 21.17 -24.87 17.08
N GLY A 21 22.01 -25.67 16.42
CA GLY A 21 21.80 -27.11 16.25
C GLY A 21 22.85 -27.90 17.03
N SER A 22 22.43 -28.90 17.80
CA SER A 22 23.29 -29.99 18.28
C SER A 22 23.65 -30.88 17.09
N SER A 23 24.94 -30.98 16.76
CA SER A 23 25.43 -31.83 15.68
C SER A 23 25.67 -33.26 16.19
N ARG A 24 24.82 -34.19 15.73
CA ARG A 24 25.12 -35.37 14.91
C ARG A 24 26.36 -36.22 15.22
N ASN A 25 26.11 -37.47 15.60
CA ASN A 25 26.67 -38.58 14.83
C ASN A 25 25.87 -38.67 13.50
N ALA A 26 26.55 -38.70 12.35
CA ALA A 26 25.98 -39.05 11.04
C ALA A 26 24.75 -38.25 10.52
N GLY A 27 24.75 -36.91 10.48
CA GLY A 27 23.72 -36.24 9.66
C GLY A 27 22.30 -36.16 10.26
N ARG A 28 22.03 -36.57 11.51
CA ARG A 28 20.73 -36.40 12.21
C ARG A 28 20.73 -35.47 13.46
N LYS A 29 19.75 -34.55 13.56
CA LYS A 29 19.61 -33.68 14.75
C LYS A 29 19.39 -34.56 15.99
N VAL A 30 20.23 -34.38 17.03
CA VAL A 30 20.13 -35.12 18.29
C VAL A 30 19.55 -34.23 19.38
N LYS A 31 18.81 -34.82 20.33
CA LYS A 31 18.37 -34.12 21.55
C LYS A 31 19.59 -33.60 22.33
N LYS A 32 19.39 -32.67 23.27
CA LYS A 32 20.47 -32.13 24.11
C LYS A 32 20.94 -33.21 25.09
N GLY A 33 22.25 -33.46 25.19
CA GLY A 33 22.83 -34.37 26.20
C GLY A 33 23.45 -35.71 25.76
N PRO A 34 23.39 -36.19 24.49
CA PRO A 34 24.04 -37.45 24.15
C PRO A 34 25.57 -37.27 24.19
N PRO A 35 26.30 -38.21 24.81
CA PRO A 35 27.75 -38.17 24.86
C PRO A 35 28.31 -38.18 23.43
N GLY A 36 29.21 -37.23 23.13
CA GLY A 36 29.80 -37.06 21.80
C GLY A 36 29.13 -36.00 20.89
N ALA A 37 27.99 -35.42 21.27
CA ALA A 37 27.36 -34.37 20.47
C ALA A 37 28.11 -33.03 20.57
N LYS A 38 28.67 -32.56 19.45
CA LYS A 38 29.32 -31.25 19.37
C LYS A 38 28.30 -30.17 18.97
N ARG A 39 28.36 -29.00 19.60
CA ARG A 39 27.57 -27.85 19.15
C ARG A 39 28.21 -27.29 17.88
N PHE A 40 27.50 -27.34 16.76
CA PHE A 40 27.96 -26.69 15.54
C PHE A 40 27.18 -25.39 15.32
N ARG A 41 27.89 -24.43 14.73
CA ARG A 41 27.47 -23.06 14.57
C ARG A 41 27.62 -22.73 13.08
N SER A 42 26.55 -22.95 12.31
CA SER A 42 26.54 -22.70 10.86
C SER A 42 26.17 -21.25 10.56
N ARG A 43 26.92 -20.60 9.68
CA ARG A 43 26.56 -19.28 9.13
C ARG A 43 25.59 -19.48 7.96
N SER A 44 24.51 -18.70 7.92
CA SER A 44 23.68 -18.63 6.72
C SER A 44 24.53 -18.14 5.55
N PRO A 45 24.45 -18.76 4.36
CA PRO A 45 25.18 -18.29 3.19
C PRO A 45 24.61 -16.98 2.63
N LYS A 46 23.46 -16.51 3.14
CA LYS A 46 22.82 -15.25 2.70
C LYS A 46 23.39 -14.07 3.47
N TRP A 47 23.61 -12.96 2.77
CA TRP A 47 23.87 -11.66 3.36
C TRP A 47 22.56 -11.02 3.83
N TYR A 48 22.63 -10.24 4.90
CA TYR A 48 21.49 -9.55 5.48
C TYR A 48 21.81 -8.07 5.68
N ALA A 49 20.89 -7.20 5.31
CA ALA A 49 20.92 -5.79 5.67
C ALA A 49 20.22 -5.55 7.02
N GLN A 50 20.70 -4.56 7.77
CA GLN A 50 20.07 -4.06 9.00
C GLN A 50 20.19 -2.53 9.01
N GLY A 51 19.18 -1.83 9.55
CA GLY A 51 19.20 -0.37 9.61
C GLY A 51 18.95 0.32 8.26
N VAL A 52 18.27 -0.34 7.33
CA VAL A 52 17.89 0.27 6.05
C VAL A 52 16.81 1.34 6.30
N PRO A 53 16.97 2.58 5.82
CA PRO A 53 15.96 3.62 5.97
C PRO A 53 14.62 3.18 5.33
N GLY A 54 13.51 3.57 5.95
CA GLY A 54 12.16 3.09 5.58
C GLY A 54 11.78 1.70 6.13
N HIS A 55 12.70 0.99 6.77
CA HIS A 55 12.43 -0.28 7.46
C HIS A 55 12.72 -0.20 8.97
N PRO A 56 12.04 -1.01 9.80
CA PRO A 56 12.28 -1.01 11.24
C PRO A 56 13.73 -1.42 11.55
N ALA A 57 14.44 -0.62 12.37
CA ALA A 57 15.88 -0.76 12.62
C ALA A 57 16.33 -2.15 13.12
N ARG A 58 15.42 -2.90 13.76
CA ARG A 58 15.68 -4.25 14.28
C ARG A 58 15.43 -5.37 13.27
N LYS A 59 14.76 -5.10 12.15
CA LYS A 59 14.40 -6.12 11.15
C LYS A 59 15.57 -6.33 10.19
N ARG A 60 15.89 -7.60 9.95
CA ARG A 60 16.91 -8.02 8.98
C ARG A 60 16.26 -8.31 7.63
N ILE A 61 16.84 -7.79 6.56
CA ILE A 61 16.37 -8.01 5.19
C ILE A 61 17.36 -8.95 4.50
N PRO A 62 16.95 -10.15 4.06
CA PRO A 62 17.82 -11.02 3.30
C PRO A 62 18.10 -10.41 1.92
N LEU A 63 19.37 -10.39 1.52
CA LEU A 63 19.80 -9.94 0.21
C LEU A 63 20.16 -11.17 -0.65
N ALA A 64 21.39 -11.25 -1.15
CA ALA A 64 21.90 -12.37 -1.95
C ALA A 64 22.86 -13.27 -1.17
N LYS A 65 23.26 -14.40 -1.76
CA LYS A 65 24.36 -15.24 -1.26
C LYS A 65 25.74 -14.66 -1.62
N ASP A 66 25.84 -14.07 -2.82
CA ASP A 66 27.06 -13.39 -3.28
C ASP A 66 27.18 -12.00 -2.63
N LYS A 67 28.39 -11.67 -2.18
CA LYS A 67 28.69 -10.39 -1.53
C LYS A 67 28.53 -9.20 -2.47
N GLN A 68 28.95 -9.31 -3.73
CA GLN A 68 28.88 -8.22 -4.71
C GLN A 68 27.43 -7.92 -5.08
N VAL A 69 26.63 -8.97 -5.30
CA VAL A 69 25.19 -8.82 -5.57
C VAL A 69 24.48 -8.23 -4.35
N ALA A 70 24.81 -8.69 -3.13
CA ALA A 70 24.24 -8.15 -1.91
C ALA A 70 24.57 -6.65 -1.74
N ARG A 71 25.79 -6.22 -2.06
CA ARG A 71 26.18 -4.81 -2.00
C ARG A 71 25.35 -3.95 -2.95
N ARG A 72 25.20 -4.38 -4.21
CA ARG A 72 24.36 -3.67 -5.21
C ARG A 72 22.91 -3.55 -4.74
N LEU A 73 22.33 -4.64 -4.22
CA LEU A 73 20.96 -4.61 -3.66
C LEU A 73 20.83 -3.69 -2.45
N LEU A 74 21.86 -3.61 -1.60
CA LEU A 74 21.85 -2.68 -0.46
C LEU A 74 21.89 -1.22 -0.96
N ASP A 75 22.76 -0.91 -1.91
CA ASP A 75 22.86 0.42 -2.50
C ASP A 75 21.54 0.83 -3.17
N ASP A 76 20.87 -0.10 -3.85
CA ASP A 76 19.55 0.15 -4.45
C ASP A 76 18.47 0.43 -3.40
N LEU A 77 18.47 -0.31 -2.28
CA LEU A 77 17.53 -0.05 -1.18
C LEU A 77 17.77 1.31 -0.54
N VAL A 78 19.04 1.70 -0.34
CA VAL A 78 19.39 3.03 0.16
C VAL A 78 18.93 4.11 -0.80
N ARG A 79 19.23 3.98 -2.11
CA ARG A 79 18.78 4.93 -3.13
C ARG A 79 17.26 5.02 -3.23
N ARG A 80 16.53 3.92 -3.06
CA ARG A 80 15.05 3.93 -3.05
C ARG A 80 14.52 4.60 -1.80
N ALA A 81 15.13 4.33 -0.65
CA ALA A 81 14.74 4.97 0.59
C ALA A 81 15.06 6.46 0.58
N GLU A 82 16.20 6.88 0.03
CA GLU A 82 16.51 8.29 -0.20
C GLU A 82 15.48 8.92 -1.12
N ARG A 83 15.17 8.29 -2.26
CA ARG A 83 14.14 8.77 -3.21
C ARG A 83 12.73 8.81 -2.65
N GLY A 84 12.36 7.87 -1.78
CA GLY A 84 11.02 7.79 -1.20
C GLY A 84 10.88 8.52 0.13
N ASN A 85 12.00 8.92 0.74
CA ASN A 85 12.03 9.71 1.98
C ASN A 85 12.30 11.19 1.70
N THR A 86 12.92 11.51 0.56
CA THR A 86 12.59 12.75 -0.10
C THR A 86 11.19 12.56 -0.65
N ASP A 87 10.19 13.27 -0.15
CA ASP A 87 8.90 13.41 -0.81
C ASP A 87 9.09 14.19 -2.14
N PHE A 88 10.01 13.74 -3.00
CA PHE A 88 10.18 14.28 -4.33
C PHE A 88 9.01 13.74 -5.13
N PRO A 89 8.03 14.58 -5.51
CA PRO A 89 7.02 14.16 -6.46
C PRO A 89 7.76 13.66 -7.70
N ASP A 90 7.35 12.50 -8.22
CA ASP A 90 7.89 12.04 -9.48
C ASP A 90 7.70 13.16 -10.52
N VAL A 91 8.75 13.46 -11.30
CA VAL A 91 8.80 14.65 -12.15
C VAL A 91 7.62 14.62 -13.12
N GLU A 92 7.22 13.44 -13.56
CA GLU A 92 6.03 13.26 -14.39
C GLU A 92 4.74 13.59 -13.64
N THR A 93 4.64 13.27 -12.34
CA THR A 93 3.47 13.65 -11.52
C THR A 93 3.38 15.16 -11.34
N SER A 94 4.52 15.86 -11.28
CA SER A 94 4.55 17.33 -11.15
C SER A 94 4.08 18.06 -12.42
N ARG A 95 4.13 17.39 -13.58
CA ARG A 95 3.68 17.94 -14.87
C ARG A 95 2.20 17.71 -15.14
N LYS A 96 1.57 16.76 -14.44
CA LYS A 96 0.15 16.44 -14.62
C LYS A 96 -0.72 17.57 -14.09
N LEU A 97 -1.83 17.78 -14.77
CA LEU A 97 -2.86 18.70 -14.29
C LEU A 97 -3.53 18.12 -13.03
N LEU A 98 -3.98 19.00 -12.14
CA LEU A 98 -4.64 18.58 -10.90
C LEU A 98 -5.89 17.72 -11.17
N SER A 99 -6.62 18.00 -12.26
CA SER A 99 -7.77 17.21 -12.71
C SER A 99 -7.40 15.76 -13.06
N GLU A 100 -6.28 15.55 -13.74
CA GLU A 100 -5.77 14.21 -14.09
C GLU A 100 -5.38 13.44 -12.84
N LEU A 101 -4.71 14.09 -11.89
CA LEU A 101 -4.35 13.49 -10.60
C LEU A 101 -5.58 13.08 -9.79
N LEU A 102 -6.67 13.87 -9.84
CA LEU A 102 -7.92 13.52 -9.17
C LEU A 102 -8.62 12.32 -9.84
N ALA A 103 -8.50 12.17 -11.15
CA ALA A 103 -9.01 11.01 -11.87
C ALA A 103 -8.22 9.74 -11.53
N GLU A 104 -6.89 9.84 -11.44
CA GLU A 104 -6.02 8.74 -10.98
C GLU A 104 -6.34 8.34 -9.54
N PHE A 105 -6.52 9.32 -8.65
CA PHE A 105 -6.94 9.08 -7.26
C PHE A 105 -8.30 8.39 -7.16
N GLU A 106 -9.27 8.77 -8.00
CA GLU A 106 -10.58 8.12 -8.08
C GLU A 106 -10.44 6.65 -8.50
N ALA A 107 -9.61 6.36 -9.51
CA ALA A 107 -9.31 5.00 -9.94
C ALA A 107 -8.62 4.18 -8.83
N ASP A 108 -7.63 4.74 -8.13
CA ASP A 108 -6.93 4.08 -7.02
C ASP A 108 -7.84 3.80 -5.83
N MET A 109 -8.78 4.71 -5.53
CA MET A 109 -9.81 4.51 -4.52
C MET A 109 -10.78 3.39 -4.90
N ALA A 110 -11.21 3.33 -6.15
CA ALA A 110 -12.08 2.27 -6.66
C ALA A 110 -11.40 0.89 -6.61
N LEU A 111 -10.07 0.84 -6.81
CA LEU A 111 -9.27 -0.38 -6.67
C LEU A 111 -8.92 -0.72 -5.21
N GLY A 112 -9.21 0.18 -4.26
CA GLY A 112 -8.84 0.02 -2.84
C GLY A 112 -7.34 0.15 -2.57
N LEU A 113 -6.57 0.75 -3.48
CA LEU A 113 -5.14 1.01 -3.32
C LEU A 113 -4.88 2.25 -2.45
N ALA A 114 -5.80 3.22 -2.48
CA ALA A 114 -5.68 4.47 -1.73
C ALA A 114 -5.83 4.28 -0.20
N SER A 115 -6.53 3.24 0.26
CA SER A 115 -6.70 2.95 1.68
C SER A 115 -5.47 2.23 2.23
N ARG A 116 -4.41 2.99 2.55
CA ARG A 116 -3.21 2.48 3.26
C ARG A 116 -3.50 1.95 4.68
N ALA A 117 -4.75 2.02 5.15
CA ALA A 117 -5.16 1.47 6.42
C ALA A 117 -5.03 -0.06 6.39
N ARG A 118 -4.04 -0.60 7.11
CA ARG A 118 -3.76 -2.03 7.23
C ARG A 118 -4.94 -2.88 7.72
N SER A 119 -6.03 -2.28 8.19
CA SER A 119 -7.17 -2.98 8.78
C SER A 119 -8.39 -3.12 7.88
N SER A 120 -8.61 -2.25 6.88
CA SER A 120 -9.81 -2.33 6.04
C SER A 120 -9.50 -3.02 4.71
N LYS A 121 -9.59 -4.35 4.68
CA LYS A 121 -9.54 -5.16 3.45
C LYS A 121 -10.73 -4.93 2.50
N ARG A 122 -11.69 -4.08 2.86
CA ARG A 122 -12.90 -3.85 2.06
C ARG A 122 -12.64 -2.75 1.05
N VAL A 123 -12.91 -3.08 -0.21
CA VAL A 123 -12.96 -2.10 -1.30
C VAL A 123 -14.07 -1.09 -0.96
N PRO A 124 -13.82 0.23 -1.03
CA PRO A 124 -14.84 1.24 -0.80
C PRO A 124 -16.03 1.07 -1.76
N SER A 125 -17.23 1.42 -1.32
CA SER A 125 -18.39 1.46 -2.21
C SER A 125 -18.23 2.59 -3.25
N ALA A 126 -18.80 2.42 -4.44
CA ALA A 126 -18.71 3.43 -5.51
C ALA A 126 -19.24 4.80 -5.06
N ASP A 127 -20.31 4.83 -4.25
CA ASP A 127 -20.88 6.07 -3.72
C ASP A 127 -19.94 6.74 -2.71
N GLN A 128 -19.23 5.96 -1.91
CA GLN A 128 -18.21 6.48 -0.99
C GLN A 128 -17.03 7.07 -1.75
N VAL A 129 -16.58 6.44 -2.84
CA VAL A 129 -15.53 6.98 -3.71
C VAL A 129 -15.98 8.32 -4.27
N LYS A 130 -17.17 8.38 -4.89
CA LYS A 130 -17.74 9.62 -5.44
C LYS A 130 -17.85 10.73 -4.41
N LEU A 131 -18.40 10.44 -3.23
CA LEU A 131 -18.55 11.41 -2.15
C LEU A 131 -17.20 11.94 -1.67
N THR A 132 -16.19 11.08 -1.57
CA THR A 132 -14.84 11.47 -1.14
C THR A 132 -14.16 12.34 -2.19
N VAL A 133 -14.18 11.92 -3.46
CA VAL A 133 -13.61 12.69 -4.58
C VAL A 133 -14.31 14.03 -4.73
N GLN A 134 -15.64 14.09 -4.57
CA GLN A 134 -16.39 15.34 -4.60
C GLN A 134 -15.93 16.30 -3.50
N ARG A 135 -15.81 15.82 -2.25
CA ARG A 135 -15.32 16.66 -1.13
C ARG A 135 -13.92 17.19 -1.37
N VAL A 136 -13.04 16.38 -1.97
CA VAL A 136 -11.68 16.82 -2.33
C VAL A 136 -11.76 17.90 -3.42
N ARG A 137 -12.58 17.71 -4.46
CA ARG A 137 -12.80 18.72 -5.50
C ARG A 137 -13.33 20.03 -4.93
N ASP A 138 -14.33 19.96 -4.05
CA ASP A 138 -14.92 21.15 -3.42
C ASP A 138 -13.90 21.91 -2.57
N ALA A 139 -13.06 21.20 -1.81
CA ALA A 139 -12.00 21.80 -1.01
C ALA A 139 -10.92 22.49 -1.87
N LEU A 140 -10.56 21.88 -3.00
CA LEU A 140 -9.56 22.43 -3.92
C LEU A 140 -10.11 23.60 -4.74
N ALA A 141 -11.38 23.55 -5.14
CA ALA A 141 -12.05 24.61 -5.90
C ALA A 141 -12.12 25.93 -5.11
N GLY A 142 -12.19 25.88 -3.78
CA GLY A 142 -12.16 27.07 -2.93
C GLY A 142 -10.78 27.71 -2.75
N CYS A 143 -9.71 27.07 -3.23
CA CYS A 143 -8.33 27.48 -2.98
C CYS A 143 -7.57 27.92 -4.26
N ASP A 144 -8.25 27.96 -5.41
CA ASP A 144 -7.70 28.35 -6.72
C ASP A 144 -6.39 27.62 -7.08
N PHE A 145 -6.26 26.35 -6.71
CA PHE A 145 -5.09 25.54 -7.05
C PHE A 145 -5.10 25.17 -8.54
N ILE A 146 -4.07 25.59 -9.28
CA ILE A 146 -3.94 25.31 -10.71
C ILE A 146 -3.22 23.98 -10.92
N GLY A 147 -2.20 23.71 -10.10
CA GLY A 147 -1.36 22.53 -10.25
C GLY A 147 -0.90 21.92 -8.92
N PRO A 148 -0.26 20.75 -8.99
CA PRO A 148 0.27 20.08 -7.80
C PRO A 148 1.37 20.90 -7.10
N ALA A 149 2.07 21.78 -7.83
CA ALA A 149 3.05 22.69 -7.26
C ALA A 149 2.44 23.71 -6.28
N ASP A 150 1.14 23.99 -6.37
CA ASP A 150 0.50 24.91 -5.43
C ASP A 150 0.20 24.27 -4.06
N LEU A 151 0.34 22.93 -3.96
CA LEU A 151 0.19 22.13 -2.74
C LEU A 151 1.48 22.12 -1.90
N ASP A 152 2.07 23.29 -1.69
CA ASP A 152 3.30 23.47 -0.91
C ASP A 152 3.05 23.45 0.60
N SER A 153 4.12 23.61 1.40
CA SER A 153 4.04 23.78 2.86
C SER A 153 3.11 24.91 3.33
N ALA A 154 2.77 25.87 2.47
CA ALA A 154 1.80 26.94 2.71
C ALA A 154 0.33 26.54 2.41
N ALA A 155 0.09 25.42 1.71
CA ALA A 155 -1.24 24.91 1.39
C ALA A 155 -2.16 24.74 2.61
N PRO A 156 -1.73 24.23 3.79
CA PRO A 156 -2.62 24.15 4.95
C PRO A 156 -3.14 25.51 5.42
N ALA A 157 -2.35 26.59 5.28
CA ALA A 157 -2.81 27.94 5.58
C ALA A 157 -3.87 28.41 4.56
N LYS A 158 -3.69 28.11 3.28
CA LYS A 158 -4.68 28.42 2.23
C LYS A 158 -5.99 27.64 2.42
N LEU A 159 -5.89 26.36 2.77
CA LEU A 159 -7.04 25.48 3.05
C LEU A 159 -7.86 25.92 4.27
N THR A 160 -7.20 26.50 5.28
CA THR A 160 -7.87 27.02 6.49
C THR A 160 -8.38 28.44 6.31
N ALA A 161 -7.72 29.24 5.46
CA ALA A 161 -8.14 30.60 5.13
C ALA A 161 -9.31 30.63 4.15
N SER A 162 -9.43 29.64 3.26
CA SER A 162 -10.60 29.53 2.41
C SER A 162 -11.80 29.27 3.30
N PRO A 163 -12.82 30.17 3.32
CA PRO A 163 -14.09 29.85 3.92
C PRO A 163 -14.67 28.80 2.99
N VAL A 164 -14.29 27.53 3.23
CA VAL A 164 -15.10 26.42 2.80
C VAL A 164 -16.43 26.76 3.43
N ARG A 165 -17.31 27.33 2.61
CA ARG A 165 -18.74 27.18 2.73
C ARG A 165 -18.88 25.67 2.68
N LEU A 166 -18.61 25.03 3.82
CA LEU A 166 -19.49 24.05 4.38
C LEU A 166 -20.80 24.78 4.27
N SER A 167 -21.45 24.57 3.12
CA SER A 167 -22.86 24.62 3.07
C SER A 167 -23.21 23.70 4.23
N ALA A 168 -23.51 24.33 5.36
CA ALA A 168 -24.86 24.32 5.81
C ALA A 168 -25.77 24.38 4.56
N SER A 169 -25.86 23.28 3.79
CA SER A 169 -26.95 22.34 3.99
C SER A 169 -27.49 22.62 5.37
N ALA A 170 -28.28 23.68 5.45
CA ALA A 170 -29.44 23.69 6.28
C ALA A 170 -30.06 22.35 5.93
N SER A 171 -29.67 21.31 6.69
CA SER A 171 -30.60 20.30 7.11
C SER A 171 -31.81 21.12 7.47
N ALA A 172 -32.77 21.15 6.54
CA ALA A 172 -34.08 21.69 6.81
C ALA A 172 -34.39 21.16 8.22
N PRO A 173 -34.70 22.05 9.18
CA PRO A 173 -34.92 21.63 10.56
C PRO A 173 -35.78 20.38 10.50
N CYS A 174 -35.28 19.28 11.07
CA CYS A 174 -35.98 18.00 11.06
C CYS A 174 -37.45 18.32 11.36
N PRO A 175 -38.40 17.98 10.48
CA PRO A 175 -39.79 18.31 10.72
C PRO A 175 -40.13 17.77 12.11
N SER A 176 -40.46 18.68 13.01
CA SER A 176 -40.79 18.35 14.39
C SER A 176 -41.81 17.21 14.38
N PRO A 177 -41.68 16.19 15.24
CA PRO A 177 -42.67 15.14 15.38
C PRO A 177 -43.93 15.74 16.00
N GLY A 178 -44.72 16.42 15.16
CA GLY A 178 -45.99 17.03 15.49
C GLY A 178 -47.09 16.31 14.74
N ASP A 179 -47.70 15.37 15.45
CA ASP A 179 -49.12 15.01 15.42
C ASP A 179 -49.79 14.73 14.07
N GLY A 180 -49.95 13.43 13.83
CA GLY A 180 -51.26 12.89 13.49
C GLY A 180 -51.59 12.80 12.01
N ARG A 181 -51.48 11.58 11.45
CA ARG A 181 -52.58 11.02 10.65
C ARG A 181 -52.49 9.49 10.52
N PRO A 182 -53.66 8.83 10.42
CA PRO A 182 -53.83 7.42 10.74
C PRO A 182 -53.44 6.50 9.58
N ALA A 183 -53.11 5.29 10.00
CA ALA A 183 -52.95 4.07 9.23
C ALA A 183 -53.80 4.01 7.94
N THR A 184 -53.12 4.02 6.80
CA THR A 184 -53.59 3.32 5.60
C THR A 184 -52.61 2.20 5.31
N LEU A 185 -53.03 0.97 5.66
CA LEU A 185 -52.49 -0.27 5.14
C LEU A 185 -52.53 -0.20 3.60
N ALA A 186 -51.40 0.09 2.97
CA ALA A 186 -51.19 -0.18 1.56
C ALA A 186 -50.16 -1.29 1.45
N SER A 187 -50.69 -2.49 1.19
CA SER A 187 -50.01 -3.66 0.66
C SER A 187 -48.89 -3.28 -0.32
N ARG A 188 -47.63 -3.40 0.12
CA ARG A 188 -46.49 -3.41 -0.79
C ARG A 188 -45.94 -4.82 -0.84
N SER A 189 -46.15 -5.42 -2.01
CA SER A 189 -45.59 -6.69 -2.44
C SER A 189 -44.08 -6.75 -2.20
N PRO A 190 -43.53 -7.93 -1.83
CA PRO A 190 -42.09 -8.10 -1.68
C PRO A 190 -41.39 -7.88 -3.03
N PRO A 191 -40.27 -7.13 -3.08
CA PRO A 191 -39.43 -7.11 -4.27
C PRO A 191 -38.81 -8.50 -4.43
N ALA A 192 -38.92 -9.04 -5.65
CA ALA A 192 -38.34 -10.32 -6.05
C ALA A 192 -36.86 -10.40 -5.62
N GLU A 193 -36.62 -11.26 -4.64
CA GLU A 193 -35.30 -11.72 -4.21
C GLU A 193 -34.64 -12.40 -5.43
N LYS A 194 -33.75 -11.68 -6.09
CA LYS A 194 -32.92 -12.26 -7.15
C LYS A 194 -32.01 -13.28 -6.48
N ALA A 195 -32.35 -14.55 -6.67
CA ALA A 195 -31.51 -15.69 -6.33
C ALA A 195 -30.09 -15.46 -6.90
N VAL A 196 -29.15 -15.11 -6.02
CA VAL A 196 -27.73 -15.14 -6.32
C VAL A 196 -27.35 -16.62 -6.36
N CYS A 197 -27.06 -17.14 -7.55
CA CYS A 197 -26.55 -18.50 -7.71
C CYS A 197 -25.27 -18.67 -6.87
N PRO A 198 -25.22 -19.58 -5.88
CA PRO A 198 -24.04 -19.78 -5.04
C PRO A 198 -22.85 -20.47 -5.76
N ASP A 199 -22.95 -20.75 -7.06
CA ASP A 199 -21.97 -21.59 -7.80
C ASP A 199 -21.26 -20.90 -8.98
N CYS A 200 -21.27 -19.56 -9.06
CA CYS A 200 -20.38 -18.86 -9.98
C CYS A 200 -19.02 -18.59 -9.32
N ARG A 201 -18.25 -19.65 -9.05
CA ARG A 201 -16.81 -19.50 -8.78
C ARG A 201 -16.12 -19.03 -10.08
N PRO A 202 -15.39 -17.90 -10.08
CA PRO A 202 -14.58 -17.52 -11.22
C PRO A 202 -13.52 -18.62 -11.43
N VAL A 203 -13.60 -19.30 -12.58
CA VAL A 203 -12.57 -20.22 -13.05
C VAL A 203 -11.33 -19.38 -13.31
N LEU A 204 -10.35 -19.46 -12.43
CA LEU A 204 -9.04 -18.86 -12.64
C LEU A 204 -8.40 -19.50 -13.88
N PRO A 205 -7.84 -18.71 -14.80
CA PRO A 205 -7.18 -19.24 -15.98
C PRO A 205 -5.99 -20.11 -15.55
N ASP A 206 -5.95 -21.33 -16.08
CA ASP A 206 -4.92 -22.31 -15.82
C ASP A 206 -3.59 -21.82 -16.44
N PRO A 207 -2.53 -21.58 -15.65
CA PRO A 207 -1.25 -21.04 -16.15
C PRO A 207 -0.49 -22.02 -17.05
N SER A 208 -1.03 -23.23 -17.22
CA SER A 208 -0.49 -24.32 -18.02
C SER A 208 -0.78 -24.17 -19.52
N CYS A 209 -1.70 -23.28 -19.91
CA CYS A 209 -2.16 -23.17 -21.30
C CYS A 209 -1.22 -22.23 -22.10
N PRO A 210 -0.46 -22.74 -23.09
CA PRO A 210 0.37 -21.88 -23.93
C PRO A 210 -0.52 -20.96 -24.79
N PRO A 211 -0.08 -19.71 -25.05
CA PRO A 211 -0.84 -18.80 -25.90
C PRO A 211 -1.03 -19.44 -27.28
N ARG A 212 -2.29 -19.55 -27.72
CA ARG A 212 -2.63 -19.96 -29.09
C ARG A 212 -1.85 -19.07 -30.05
N CYS A 213 -0.92 -19.66 -30.78
CA CYS A 213 -0.24 -19.01 -31.90
C CYS A 213 -1.30 -18.56 -32.92
N GLY A 214 -1.54 -17.25 -32.97
CA GLY A 214 -2.35 -16.63 -34.00
C GLY A 214 -1.72 -16.90 -35.36
N ALA A 215 -2.49 -17.51 -36.25
CA ALA A 215 -2.13 -17.74 -37.63
C ALA A 215 -1.83 -16.39 -38.32
N LEU A 216 -0.63 -16.28 -38.90
CA LEU A 216 -0.31 -15.23 -39.86
C LEU A 216 -1.24 -15.38 -41.06
N ALA A 217 -2.01 -14.34 -41.37
CA ALA A 217 -2.67 -14.21 -42.65
C ALA A 217 -1.62 -13.83 -43.72
N PRO A 218 -1.56 -14.54 -44.87
CA PRO A 218 -0.76 -14.10 -46.00
C PRO A 218 -1.45 -12.92 -46.70
N GLY A 219 -0.78 -11.78 -46.73
CA GLY A 219 -1.19 -10.65 -47.56
C GLY A 219 -0.91 -10.95 -49.04
N GLY A 220 -1.92 -10.75 -49.87
CA GLY A 220 -1.80 -10.61 -51.33
C GLY A 220 -1.64 -9.17 -51.75
#